data_AF-A0A9X9F1B6-F1
#
_entry.id   AF-A0A9X9F1B6-F1
#
_cell.length_a   1.000
_cell.length_b   1.000
_cell.length_c   1.000
_cell.angle_alpha   90.00
_cell.angle_beta   90.00
_cell.angle_gamma   90.00
#
_symmetry.space_group_name_H-M   'P 1'
#
loop_
_entity.id
_entity.type
_entity.pdbx_description
1 polymer ?
#
loop_
_entity_poly.entity_id
_entity_poly.type
_entity_poly.pdbx_seq_one_letter_code
_entity_poly.pdbx_strand_id
1 'polypeptide(L)'
;YSDSSMYEDTIARVAVSYIQEGDSIFIGGASVHNAMLKYLPEVSFTVITNSIEIAGYLREYKNIDTYLIGGKVKPSGNITDTLASELISRFSIDLYFSTGGGISLQGISTATPEV
;
A
#
# COMPACT_ATOMS: atom_id res chain seq x y z
N TYR A 1 14.35 4.99 3.31
CA TYR A 1 13.89 3.89 2.43
C TYR A 1 15.05 3.13 1.74
N SER A 2 16.27 3.08 2.30
CA SER A 2 17.46 2.68 1.51
C SER A 2 17.85 1.20 1.48
N ASP A 3 17.27 0.31 2.29
CA ASP A 3 17.67 -1.11 2.29
C ASP A 3 16.51 -2.04 1.89
N SER A 4 15.99 -1.88 0.67
CA SER A 4 15.13 -2.90 0.05
C SER A 4 16.02 -3.95 -0.64
N SER A 5 15.70 -5.23 -0.49
CA SER A 5 16.43 -6.28 -1.21
C SER A 5 16.30 -6.12 -2.73
N MET A 6 17.25 -6.66 -3.50
CA MET A 6 17.18 -6.68 -4.97
C MET A 6 15.87 -7.33 -5.48
N TYR A 7 15.35 -8.31 -4.75
CA TYR A 7 14.09 -8.99 -5.07
C TYR A 7 12.88 -8.09 -4.86
N GLU A 8 12.77 -7.43 -3.71
CA GLU A 8 11.68 -6.49 -3.43
C GLU A 8 11.67 -5.33 -4.43
N ASP A 9 12.85 -4.83 -4.81
CA ASP A 9 12.98 -3.76 -5.79
C ASP A 9 12.46 -4.16 -7.18
N THR A 10 12.78 -5.38 -7.62
CA THR A 10 12.31 -5.92 -8.89
C THR A 10 10.80 -6.15 -8.87
N ILE A 11 10.26 -6.71 -7.77
CA ILE A 11 8.82 -6.91 -7.58
C ILE A 11 8.11 -5.55 -7.58
N ALA A 12 8.62 -4.58 -6.84
CA ALA A 12 8.07 -3.24 -6.74
C ALA A 12 7.98 -2.55 -8.10
N ARG A 13 9.05 -2.60 -8.92
CA ARG A 13 9.05 -2.02 -10.26
C ARG A 13 7.98 -2.64 -11.17
N VAL A 14 7.80 -3.96 -11.10
CA VAL A 14 6.76 -4.66 -11.88
C VAL A 14 5.37 -4.30 -11.35
N ALA A 15 5.16 -4.32 -10.03
CA ALA A 15 3.90 -3.95 -9.41
C ALA A 15 3.44 -2.55 -9.82
N VAL A 16 4.35 -1.57 -9.78
CA VAL A 16 4.07 -0.18 -10.12
C VAL A 16 3.72 0.01 -11.60
N SER A 17 4.23 -0.84 -12.50
CA SER A 17 3.90 -0.77 -13.94
C SER A 17 2.43 -1.07 -14.27
N TYR A 18 1.66 -1.62 -13.31
CA TYR A 18 0.23 -1.84 -13.48
C TYR A 18 -0.62 -0.61 -13.16
N ILE A 19 -0.06 0.39 -12.46
CA ILE A 19 -0.79 1.61 -12.06
C ILE A 19 -1.06 2.47 -13.29
N GLN A 20 -2.31 2.86 -13.47
CA GLN A 20 -2.77 3.74 -14.54
C GLN A 20 -3.27 5.08 -13.99
N GLU A 21 -3.39 6.06 -14.89
CA GLU A 21 -3.99 7.35 -14.55
C GLU A 21 -5.44 7.17 -14.13
N GLY A 22 -5.82 7.75 -12.99
CA GLY A 22 -7.15 7.69 -12.41
C GLY A 22 -7.39 6.51 -11.47
N ASP A 23 -6.45 5.56 -11.36
CA ASP A 23 -6.62 4.40 -10.49
C ASP A 23 -6.74 4.80 -9.01
N SER A 24 -7.58 4.07 -8.29
CA SER A 24 -7.58 4.00 -6.84
C SER A 24 -6.79 2.76 -6.39
N ILE A 25 -5.68 2.96 -5.69
CA ILE A 25 -4.78 1.87 -5.31
C ILE A 25 -4.61 1.77 -3.80
N PHE A 26 -4.45 0.55 -3.30
CA PHE A 26 -4.05 0.33 -1.92
C PHE A 26 -2.55 0.06 -1.81
N ILE A 27 -1.85 0.86 -1.01
CA ILE A 27 -0.45 0.65 -0.63
C ILE A 27 -0.39 0.49 0.89
N GLY A 28 -0.16 -0.73 1.37
CA GLY A 28 0.01 -0.99 2.80
C GLY A 28 1.38 -0.53 3.33
N GLY A 29 1.76 -0.98 4.52
CA GLY A 29 3.04 -0.61 5.15
C GLY A 29 4.07 -1.74 5.24
N ALA A 30 4.15 -2.60 4.23
CA ALA A 30 5.15 -3.67 4.15
C ALA A 30 6.44 -3.16 3.47
N SER A 31 7.55 -3.88 3.61
CA SER A 31 8.84 -3.49 3.01
C SER A 31 8.77 -3.35 1.48
N VAL A 32 8.04 -4.24 0.80
CA VAL A 32 7.85 -4.14 -0.65
C VAL A 32 7.00 -2.93 -1.05
N HIS A 33 6.01 -2.54 -0.24
CA HIS A 33 5.21 -1.32 -0.46
C HIS A 33 6.09 -0.07 -0.34
N ASN A 34 6.97 -0.04 0.65
CA ASN A 34 7.99 1.02 0.78
C ASN A 34 8.93 1.06 -0.44
N ALA A 35 9.29 -0.09 -1.02
CA ALA A 35 10.13 -0.13 -2.21
C ALA A 35 9.42 0.44 -3.46
N MET A 36 8.10 0.25 -3.58
CA MET A 36 7.29 0.79 -4.69
C MET A 36 7.35 2.31 -4.78
N LEU A 37 7.50 3.01 -3.65
CA LEU A 37 7.56 4.48 -3.61
C LEU A 37 8.66 5.07 -4.51
N LYS A 38 9.73 4.31 -4.78
CA LYS A 38 10.85 4.73 -5.65
C LYS A 38 10.48 4.78 -7.14
N TYR A 39 9.42 4.10 -7.54
CA TYR A 39 9.10 3.82 -8.94
C TYR A 39 7.75 4.39 -9.39
N LEU A 40 7.03 5.10 -8.49
CA LEU A 40 5.69 5.60 -8.76
C LEU A 40 5.64 6.43 -10.06
N PRO A 41 4.58 6.24 -10.88
CA PRO A 41 4.48 6.93 -12.16
C PRO A 41 4.15 8.41 -11.97
N GLU A 42 4.52 9.24 -12.95
CA GLU A 42 4.19 10.67 -13.00
C GLU A 42 2.79 10.93 -13.59
N VAL A 43 1.81 10.07 -13.28
CA VAL A 43 0.40 10.25 -13.65
C VAL A 43 -0.42 10.59 -12.41
N SER A 44 -1.66 11.07 -12.59
CA SER A 44 -2.55 11.36 -11.47
C SER A 44 -3.29 10.09 -11.02
N PHE A 45 -3.24 9.75 -9.73
CA PHE A 45 -3.96 8.59 -9.17
C PHE A 45 -4.20 8.77 -7.66
N THR A 46 -5.02 7.90 -7.07
CA THR A 46 -5.36 7.94 -5.65
C THR A 46 -4.69 6.79 -4.90
N VAL A 47 -4.05 7.09 -3.76
CA VAL A 47 -3.51 6.08 -2.84
C VAL A 47 -4.32 6.04 -1.57
N ILE A 48 -4.80 4.85 -1.23
CA ILE A 48 -5.36 4.50 0.08
C ILE A 48 -4.27 3.74 0.83
N THR A 49 -3.92 4.19 2.04
CA THR A 49 -2.89 3.54 2.86
C THR A 49 -3.29 3.49 4.32
N ASN A 50 -2.84 2.47 5.02
CA ASN A 50 -2.93 2.38 6.49
C ASN A 50 -1.59 2.67 7.18
N SER A 51 -0.59 3.18 6.44
CA SER A 51 0.74 3.44 6.96
C SER A 51 0.99 4.95 7.07
N ILE A 52 1.32 5.40 8.29
CA ILE A 52 1.70 6.80 8.53
C ILE A 52 2.96 7.17 7.73
N GLU A 53 3.89 6.23 7.56
CA GLU A 53 5.14 6.48 6.82
C GLU A 53 4.87 6.69 5.33
N ILE A 54 4.06 5.82 4.71
CA ILE A 54 3.65 5.95 3.31
C ILE A 54 2.89 7.27 3.09
N ALA A 55 1.88 7.55 3.93
CA ALA A 55 1.12 8.79 3.84
C ALA A 55 2.01 10.03 4.00
N GLY A 56 2.96 9.97 4.94
CA GLY A 56 3.92 11.04 5.18
C GLY A 56 4.86 11.30 4.00
N TYR A 57 5.22 10.27 3.24
CA TYR A 57 6.02 10.42 2.02
C TYR A 57 5.20 10.96 0.86
N LEU A 58 4.00 10.44 0.66
CA LEU A 58 3.14 10.79 -0.48
C LEU A 58 2.52 12.17 -0.38
N ARG A 59 2.39 12.75 0.83
CA ARG A 59 1.80 14.10 1.01
C ARG A 59 2.50 15.21 0.22
N GLU A 60 3.76 15.01 -0.17
CA GLU A 60 4.55 15.99 -0.93
C GLU A 60 4.28 15.89 -2.45
N TYR A 61 3.58 14.84 -2.91
CA TYR A 61 3.26 14.60 -4.31
C TYR A 61 1.93 15.27 -4.68
N LYS A 62 1.97 16.17 -5.67
CA LYS A 62 0.78 16.92 -6.09
C LYS A 62 -0.14 16.15 -7.03
N ASN A 63 0.37 15.08 -7.66
CA ASN A 63 -0.37 14.21 -8.57
C ASN A 63 -0.97 12.99 -7.85
N ILE A 64 -0.78 12.85 -6.53
CA ILE A 64 -1.25 11.68 -5.79
C ILE A 64 -2.19 12.12 -4.67
N ASP A 65 -3.48 11.89 -4.87
CA ASP A 65 -4.46 12.06 -3.79
C ASP A 65 -4.26 10.95 -2.78
N THR A 66 -3.96 11.30 -1.53
CA THR A 66 -3.58 10.33 -0.50
C THR A 66 -4.59 10.29 0.64
N TYR A 67 -5.20 9.13 0.85
CA TYR A 67 -6.08 8.83 1.98
C TYR A 67 -5.36 7.95 3.00
N LEU A 68 -5.21 8.47 4.22
CA LEU A 68 -4.75 7.68 5.36
C LEU A 68 -5.95 7.08 6.09
N ILE A 69 -6.02 5.75 6.10
CA ILE A 69 -6.98 4.99 6.90
C ILE A 69 -6.61 5.14 8.38
N GLY A 70 -7.49 5.80 9.14
CA GLY A 70 -7.33 6.04 10.57
C GLY A 70 -7.71 4.83 11.44
N GLY A 71 -7.34 4.88 12.72
CA GLY A 71 -7.58 3.82 13.69
C GLY A 71 -6.47 3.71 14.73
N LYS A 72 -6.29 2.52 15.31
CA LYS A 72 -5.22 2.26 16.28
C LYS A 72 -3.86 2.10 15.60
N VAL A 73 -2.96 3.02 15.92
CA VAL A 73 -1.57 3.02 15.43
C VAL A 73 -0.73 1.97 16.17
N LYS A 74 -0.06 1.08 15.43
CA LYS A 74 0.94 0.13 15.95
C LYS A 74 2.32 0.78 16.08
N PRO A 75 3.26 0.21 16.84
CA PRO A 75 4.64 0.71 16.90
C PRO A 75 5.33 0.83 15.53
N SER A 76 4.90 0.05 14.54
CA SER A 76 5.41 0.13 13.15
C SER A 76 4.86 1.31 12.35
N GLY A 77 3.98 2.14 12.92
CA GLY A 77 3.28 3.20 12.19
C GLY A 77 2.10 2.72 11.33
N ASN A 78 1.88 1.40 11.23
CA ASN A 78 0.73 0.84 10.52
C ASN A 78 -0.51 0.83 11.41
N ILE A 79 -1.67 1.00 10.79
CA ILE A 79 -2.96 1.02 11.44
C ILE A 79 -3.68 -0.28 11.06
N THR A 80 -4.07 -1.07 12.05
CA THR A 80 -4.81 -2.32 11.83
C THR A 80 -5.70 -2.59 13.03
N ASP A 81 -6.95 -2.23 12.90
CA ASP A 81 -8.02 -2.45 13.86
C ASP A 81 -9.37 -2.44 13.13
N THR A 82 -10.45 -2.73 13.86
CA THR A 82 -11.79 -2.81 13.28
C THR A 82 -12.19 -1.50 12.58
N LEU A 83 -11.80 -0.34 13.12
CA LEU A 83 -12.09 0.96 12.51
C LEU A 83 -11.43 1.10 11.14
N ALA A 84 -10.18 0.67 11.03
CA ALA A 84 -9.45 0.70 9.77
C ALA A 84 -10.08 -0.23 8.72
N SER A 85 -10.47 -1.45 9.12
CA SER A 85 -11.14 -2.41 8.24
C SER A 85 -12.52 -1.93 7.78
N GLU A 86 -13.30 -1.28 8.66
CA GLU A 86 -14.56 -0.67 8.28
C GLU A 86 -14.37 0.49 7.31
N LEU A 87 -13.34 1.32 7.52
CA LEU A 87 -13.10 2.48 6.68
C LEU A 87 -12.62 2.07 5.29
N ILE A 88 -11.67 1.13 5.18
CA ILE A 88 -11.19 0.66 3.87
C ILE A 88 -12.30 -0.02 3.06
N SER A 89 -13.23 -0.71 3.72
CA SER A 89 -14.39 -1.34 3.05
C SER A 89 -15.33 -0.36 2.33
N ARG A 90 -15.21 0.95 2.62
CA ARG A 90 -15.98 2.02 1.96
C ARG A 90 -15.34 2.54 0.68
N PHE A 91 -14.10 2.16 0.41
CA PHE A 91 -13.42 2.50 -0.83
C PHE A 91 -13.68 1.43 -1.88
N SER A 92 -13.89 1.85 -3.12
CA SER A 92 -13.65 1.00 -4.28
C SER A 92 -12.18 1.14 -4.63
N ILE A 93 -11.46 0.03 -4.77
CA ILE A 93 -10.03 -0.02 -5.05
C ILE A 93 -9.84 -0.81 -6.35
N ASP A 94 -9.19 -0.19 -7.33
CA ASP A 94 -8.88 -0.78 -8.63
C ASP A 94 -7.70 -1.74 -8.54
N LEU A 95 -6.67 -1.38 -7.78
CA LEU A 95 -5.46 -2.21 -7.58
C LEU A 95 -5.12 -2.37 -6.09
N TYR A 96 -5.00 -3.62 -5.66
CA TYR A 96 -4.58 -3.97 -4.31
C TYR A 96 -3.28 -4.77 -4.35
N PHE A 97 -2.20 -4.19 -3.84
CA PHE A 97 -0.92 -4.88 -3.70
C PHE A 97 -0.88 -5.59 -2.35
N SER A 98 -1.11 -6.90 -2.34
CA SER A 98 -1.15 -7.71 -1.10
C SER A 98 0.15 -8.45 -0.87
N THR A 99 0.51 -8.62 0.41
CA THR A 99 1.58 -9.52 0.85
C THR A 99 1.02 -10.72 1.61
N GLY A 100 1.74 -11.84 1.58
CA GLY A 100 1.29 -13.05 2.25
C GLY A 100 2.42 -14.04 2.53
N GLY A 101 2.21 -14.89 3.53
CA GLY A 101 3.10 -16.01 3.84
C GLY A 101 2.86 -17.22 2.94
N GLY A 102 1.72 -17.29 2.25
CA GLY A 102 1.42 -18.34 1.29
C GLY A 102 0.23 -18.01 0.39
N ILE A 103 0.15 -18.67 -0.75
CA ILE A 103 -0.95 -18.55 -1.72
C ILE A 103 -1.43 -19.93 -2.14
N SER A 104 -2.74 -20.10 -2.26
CA SER A 104 -3.38 -21.30 -2.81
C SER A 104 -4.53 -20.89 -3.73
N LEU A 105 -5.20 -21.89 -4.31
CA LEU A 105 -6.43 -21.67 -5.08
C LEU A 105 -7.58 -21.07 -4.25
N GLN A 106 -7.47 -21.11 -2.92
CA GLN A 106 -8.45 -20.54 -1.98
C GLN A 106 -8.11 -19.11 -1.55
N GLY A 107 -6.95 -18.58 -1.96
CA GLY A 107 -6.55 -17.21 -1.68
C GLY A 107 -5.18 -17.11 -1.01
N ILE A 108 -5.00 -16.01 -0.27
CA ILE A 108 -3.73 -15.64 0.35
C ILE A 108 -3.82 -15.89 1.86
N SER A 109 -2.77 -16.48 2.42
CA SER A 109 -2.59 -16.65 3.86
C SER A 109 -1.56 -15.65 4.38
N THR A 110 -1.90 -14.95 5.46
CA THR A 110 -1.00 -14.02 6.14
C THR A 110 -1.08 -14.21 7.66
N ALA A 111 0.07 -14.11 8.33
CA ALA A 111 0.15 -14.14 9.79
C ALA A 111 -0.24 -12.80 10.42
N THR A 112 -0.20 -11.71 9.64
CA THR A 112 -0.56 -10.36 10.08
C THR A 112 -1.69 -9.87 9.20
N PRO A 113 -2.88 -9.60 9.76
CA PRO A 113 -3.97 -9.01 8.99
C PRO A 113 -3.54 -7.69 8.34
N GLU A 114 -3.81 -7.53 7.04
CA GLU A 114 -3.92 -6.20 6.43
C GLU A 114 -5.30 -5.61 6.75
N VAL A 115 -5.48 -4.30 6.51
CA VAL A 115 -6.74 -3.59 6.84
C VAL A 115 -7.91 -4.09 6.01
#